data_AF-A0A0N4WVF0-F1
#
_entry.id   AF-A0A0N4WVF0-F1
#
_cell.length_a   1.000
_cell.length_b   1.000
_cell.length_c   1.000
_cell.angle_alpha   90.00
_cell.angle_beta   90.00
_cell.angle_gamma   90.00
#
_symmetry.space_group_name_H-M   'P 1'
#
loop_
_entity.id
_entity.type
_entity.pdbx_description
1 polymer ?
#
loop_
_entity_poly.entity_id
_entity_poly.type
_entity_poly.pdbx_seq_one_letter_code
_entity_poly.pdbx_strand_id
1 'polypeptide(L)'
;MGQRSIVFDEIATLADQRILLIDGAMGTMIQREHLEENDFRGEVLKNHPKPLKGNNDLLSITRPDIIYKVSKLTEFLSLSYRHTFSFVKD
;
A
#
# COMPACT_ATOMS: atom_id res chain seq x y z
N MET A 1 -4.66 30.26 2.66
CA MET A 1 -3.93 29.32 1.78
C MET A 1 -3.06 28.45 2.68
N GLY A 2 -3.21 27.13 2.63
CA GLY A 2 -2.45 26.21 3.48
C GLY A 2 -0.96 26.23 3.10
N GLN A 3 -0.10 26.28 4.12
CA GLN A 3 1.35 26.24 3.93
C GLN A 3 1.75 24.85 3.41
N ARG A 4 2.57 24.80 2.35
CA ARG A 4 3.05 23.53 1.78
C ARG A 4 3.99 22.82 2.77
N SER A 5 3.87 21.49 2.87
CA SER A 5 4.74 20.66 3.71
C SER A 5 6.17 20.64 3.16
N ILE A 6 7.16 20.69 4.07
CA ILE A 6 8.59 20.54 3.75
C ILE A 6 8.92 19.24 3.01
N VAL A 7 8.11 18.19 3.22
CA VAL A 7 8.26 16.88 2.57
C VAL A 7 8.13 16.99 1.05
N PHE A 8 7.35 17.96 0.56
CA PHE A 8 7.20 18.17 -0.88
C PHE A 8 8.52 18.57 -1.53
N ASP A 9 9.28 19.46 -0.88
CA ASP A 9 10.54 19.97 -1.43
C ASP A 9 11.62 18.88 -1.41
N GLU A 10 11.59 18.00 -0.39
CA GLU A 10 12.43 16.80 -0.35
C GLU A 10 12.12 15.85 -1.50
N ILE A 11 10.84 15.52 -1.73
CA ILE A 11 10.43 14.64 -2.84
C ILE A 11 10.83 15.26 -4.18
N ALA A 12 10.61 16.57 -4.37
CA ALA A 12 10.98 17.28 -5.59
C ALA A 12 12.48 17.22 -5.86
N THR A 13 13.30 17.44 -4.83
CA THR A 13 14.77 17.33 -4.93
C THR A 13 15.19 15.90 -5.32
N LEU A 14 14.58 14.89 -4.71
CA LEU A 14 14.89 13.49 -5.01
C LEU A 14 14.45 13.08 -6.43
N ALA A 15 13.33 13.60 -6.92
CA ALA A 15 12.80 13.33 -8.24
C ALA A 15 13.69 13.91 -9.36
N ASP A 16 14.37 15.02 -9.10
CA ASP A 16 15.34 15.61 -10.05
C ASP A 16 16.62 14.76 -10.16
N GLN A 17 17.02 14.10 -9.07
CA GLN A 17 18.24 13.30 -9.01
C GLN A 17 18.08 11.88 -9.54
N ARG A 18 16.87 11.31 -9.43
CA ARG A 18 16.60 9.90 -9.79
C ARG A 18 15.12 9.66 -10.06
N ILE A 19 14.85 8.58 -10.79
CA ILE A 19 13.50 8.07 -10.94
C ILE A 19 13.00 7.58 -9.57
N LEU A 20 11.87 8.11 -9.14
CA LEU A 20 11.16 7.64 -7.94
C LEU A 20 10.16 6.57 -8.33
N LEU A 21 10.18 5.46 -7.59
CA LEU A 21 9.20 4.38 -7.74
C LEU A 21 8.23 4.45 -6.57
N ILE A 22 6.94 4.49 -6.87
CA ILE A 22 5.86 4.46 -5.88
C ILE A 22 5.19 3.09 -5.98
N ASP A 23 4.92 2.49 -4.82
CA ASP A 23 4.05 1.33 -4.70
C ASP A 23 2.69 1.63 -5.36
N GLY A 24 2.27 0.79 -6.31
CA GLY A 24 0.92 0.86 -6.88
C GLY A 24 0.14 -0.47 -6.82
N ALA A 25 0.67 -1.51 -6.18
CA ALA A 25 0.14 -2.87 -6.30
C ALA A 25 -0.70 -3.32 -5.09
N MET A 26 -0.85 -2.49 -4.06
CA MET A 26 -1.49 -2.87 -2.79
C MET A 26 -2.90 -3.46 -2.97
N GLY A 27 -3.79 -2.81 -3.73
CA GLY A 27 -5.15 -3.32 -3.97
C GLY A 27 -5.18 -4.67 -4.69
N THR A 28 -4.34 -4.85 -5.71
CA THR A 28 -4.22 -6.13 -6.43
C THR A 28 -3.63 -7.23 -5.56
N MET A 29 -2.70 -6.90 -4.65
CA MET A 29 -2.16 -7.88 -3.70
C MET A 29 -3.21 -8.32 -2.68
N ILE A 30 -4.04 -7.40 -2.19
CA ILE A 30 -5.16 -7.72 -1.29
C ILE A 30 -6.17 -8.66 -1.98
N GLN A 31 -6.47 -8.45 -3.27
CA GLN A 31 -7.37 -9.31 -4.03
C GLN A 31 -6.89 -10.78 -4.11
N ARG A 32 -5.58 -11.02 -4.04
CA ARG A 32 -4.99 -12.38 -4.04
C ARG A 32 -5.12 -13.11 -2.71
N GLU A 33 -5.48 -12.42 -1.63
CA GLU A 33 -5.67 -13.03 -0.32
C GLU A 33 -7.04 -13.71 -0.17
N HIS A 34 -7.90 -13.67 -1.21
CA HIS A 34 -9.20 -14.36 -1.27
C HIS A 34 -10.08 -14.10 -0.03
N LEU A 35 -10.06 -12.86 0.46
CA LEU A 35 -10.74 -12.45 1.69
C LEU A 35 -12.27 -12.52 1.54
N GLU A 36 -12.92 -12.97 2.59
CA GLU A 36 -14.37 -13.11 2.68
C GLU A 36 -15.00 -12.07 3.60
N GLU A 37 -16.33 -11.94 3.56
CA GLU A 37 -17.07 -10.92 4.32
C GLU A 37 -16.69 -10.88 5.82
N ASN A 38 -16.41 -12.04 6.41
CA ASN A 38 -15.99 -12.14 7.81
C ASN A 38 -14.63 -11.47 8.07
N ASP A 39 -13.71 -11.48 7.10
CA ASP A 39 -12.41 -10.82 7.22
C ASP A 39 -12.54 -9.29 7.27
N PHE A 40 -13.51 -8.74 6.54
CA PHE A 40 -13.80 -7.29 6.54
C PHE A 40 -14.62 -6.84 7.75
N ARG A 41 -15.30 -7.78 8.42
CA ARG A 41 -16.05 -7.51 9.65
C ARG A 41 -15.17 -7.58 10.89
N GLY A 42 -14.37 -8.64 11.00
CA GLY A 42 -13.70 -9.00 12.24
C GLY A 42 -14.66 -9.02 13.44
N GLU A 43 -14.12 -8.87 14.64
CA GLU A 43 -14.95 -8.77 15.85
C GLU A 43 -15.62 -7.40 16.00
N VAL A 44 -14.97 -6.34 15.52
CA VAL A 44 -15.39 -4.94 15.74
C VAL A 44 -16.66 -4.60 14.94
N LEU A 45 -16.81 -5.15 13.73
CA LEU A 45 -17.92 -4.83 12.82
C LEU A 45 -18.82 -6.04 12.53
N LYS A 46 -18.76 -7.09 13.35
CA LYS A 46 -19.54 -8.33 13.16
C LYS A 46 -21.03 -8.09 12.90
N ASN A 47 -21.64 -7.16 13.65
CA ASN A 47 -23.07 -6.86 13.59
C ASN A 47 -23.42 -5.70 12.63
N HIS A 48 -22.47 -5.23 11.82
CA HIS A 48 -22.73 -4.11 10.91
C HIS A 48 -23.81 -4.51 9.87
N PRO A 49 -24.87 -3.72 9.67
CA PRO A 49 -26.05 -4.17 8.92
C PRO A 49 -25.84 -4.25 7.40
N LYS A 50 -24.74 -3.69 6.87
CA LYS A 50 -24.41 -3.70 5.44
C LYS A 50 -23.23 -4.61 5.15
N PRO A 51 -23.15 -5.21 3.95
CA PRO A 51 -21.95 -5.87 3.46
C PRO A 51 -20.72 -4.95 3.50
N LEU A 52 -19.58 -5.49 3.91
CA LEU A 52 -18.33 -4.76 4.07
C LEU A 52 -17.21 -5.25 3.13
N LYS A 53 -17.38 -6.42 2.51
CA LYS A 53 -16.43 -6.98 1.54
C LYS A 53 -16.10 -5.98 0.44
N GLY A 54 -14.81 -5.79 0.18
CA GLY A 54 -14.27 -4.87 -0.81
C GLY A 54 -13.88 -3.50 -0.26
N ASN A 55 -14.25 -3.17 0.99
CA ASN A 55 -13.73 -1.98 1.66
C ASN A 55 -12.38 -2.29 2.34
N ASN A 56 -11.30 -2.16 1.57
CA ASN A 56 -9.95 -2.51 2.01
C ASN A 56 -9.44 -1.67 3.19
N ASP A 57 -9.98 -0.47 3.40
CA ASP A 57 -9.57 0.39 4.51
C ASP A 57 -9.88 -0.27 5.87
N LEU A 58 -10.96 -1.06 5.92
CA LEU A 58 -11.37 -1.78 7.13
C LEU A 58 -10.34 -2.84 7.54
N LEU A 59 -9.60 -3.40 6.59
CA LEU A 59 -8.60 -4.43 6.86
C LEU A 59 -7.45 -3.91 7.72
N SER A 60 -7.21 -2.60 7.76
CA SER A 60 -6.24 -2.00 8.70
C SER A 60 -6.64 -2.21 10.16
N ILE A 61 -7.93 -2.43 10.43
CA ILE A 61 -8.49 -2.67 11.76
C ILE A 61 -8.80 -4.16 11.95
N THR A 62 -9.43 -4.78 10.96
CA THR A 62 -9.96 -6.15 11.10
C THR A 62 -8.93 -7.23 10.78
N ARG A 63 -7.95 -6.95 9.92
CA ARG A 63 -6.87 -7.85 9.48
C ARG A 63 -5.53 -7.12 9.30
N PRO A 64 -4.99 -6.50 10.36
CA PRO A 64 -3.73 -5.76 10.28
C PRO A 64 -2.55 -6.66 9.86
N ASP A 65 -2.64 -7.96 10.12
CA ASP A 65 -1.70 -8.98 9.68
C ASP A 65 -1.58 -9.06 8.15
N ILE A 66 -2.72 -8.99 7.44
CA ILE A 66 -2.77 -9.02 5.97
C ILE A 66 -2.21 -7.72 5.40
N ILE A 67 -2.61 -6.57 5.96
CA ILE A 67 -2.09 -5.28 5.52
C ILE A 67 -0.56 -5.22 5.68
N TYR A 68 -0.04 -5.67 6.83
CA TYR A 68 1.40 -5.72 7.04
C TYR A 68 2.11 -6.66 6.05
N LYS A 69 1.55 -7.86 5.82
CA LYS A 69 2.08 -8.82 4.84
C LYS A 69 2.13 -8.21 3.43
N VAL A 70 1.03 -7.60 2.98
CA VAL A 70 0.94 -6.99 1.65
C VAL A 70 1.93 -5.84 1.50
N SER A 71 1.99 -4.92 2.47
CA SER A 71 2.93 -3.79 2.44
C SER A 71 4.39 -4.25 2.35
N LYS A 72 4.75 -5.31 3.08
CA LYS A 72 6.12 -5.86 3.04
C LYS A 72 6.44 -6.51 1.69
N LEU A 73 5.46 -7.19 1.08
CA LEU A 73 5.64 -7.79 -0.25
C LEU A 73 5.80 -6.72 -1.34
N THR A 74 5.01 -5.66 -1.32
CA THR A 74 5.12 -4.56 -2.31
C THR A 74 6.44 -3.79 -2.13
N GLU A 75 6.90 -3.58 -0.90
CA GLU A 75 8.22 -3.03 -0.62
C GLU A 75 9.34 -3.89 -1.21
N PHE A 76 9.33 -5.21 -0.95
CA PHE A 76 10.35 -6.13 -1.48
C PHE A 76 10.40 -6.15 -3.01
N LEU A 77 9.24 -6.11 -3.67
CA LEU A 77 9.16 -6.00 -5.13
C LEU A 77 9.78 -4.68 -5.60
N SER A 78 9.44 -3.55 -4.95
CA SER A 78 10.01 -2.24 -5.31
C SER A 78 11.54 -2.19 -5.15
N LEU A 79 12.09 -2.84 -4.12
CA LEU A 79 13.54 -2.94 -3.90
C LEU A 79 14.22 -3.83 -4.96
N SER A 80 13.53 -4.88 -5.39
CA SER A 80 13.98 -5.74 -6.50
C SER A 80 14.05 -4.94 -7.80
N TYR A 81 13.02 -4.14 -8.11
CA TYR A 81 13.05 -3.24 -9.27
C TYR A 81 14.17 -2.19 -9.15
N ARG A 82 14.39 -1.59 -7.98
CA ARG A 82 15.52 -0.66 -7.77
C ARG A 82 16.86 -1.27 -8.16
N HIS A 83 17.14 -2.52 -7.76
CA HIS A 83 18.38 -3.22 -8.16
C HIS A 83 18.42 -3.50 -9.67
N THR A 84 17.26 -3.75 -10.29
CA THR A 84 17.17 -4.01 -11.73
C THR A 84 17.36 -2.74 -12.56
N PHE A 85 16.89 -1.58 -12.08
CA PHE A 85 17.00 -0.29 -12.76
C PHE A 85 18.34 0.43 -12.54
N SER A 86 19.19 -0.05 -11.63
CA SER A 86 20.57 0.46 -11.47
C SER A 86 21.45 0.25 -12.71
N PHE A 87 20.98 -0.48 -13.73
CA PHE A 87 21.70 -0.76 -14.98
C PHE A 87 21.31 0.13 -16.17
N VAL A 88 20.50 1.18 -15.97
CA VAL A 88 20.07 2.08 -17.06
C VAL A 88 20.62 3.49 -16.84
N LYS A 89 21.94 3.62 -16.84
CA LYS A 89 22.68 4.88 -17.05
C LYS A 89 24.12 4.60 -17.51
N ASP A 90 24.25 3.73 -18.50
CA ASP A 90 25.39 3.77 -19.43
C ASP A 90 24.89 4.29 -20.79
#